data_AF-A0A0C9TGS8-F1
#
_entry.id   AF-A0A0C9TGS8-F1
#
_cell.length_a   1.000
_cell.length_b   1.000
_cell.length_c   1.000
_cell.angle_alpha   90.00
_cell.angle_beta   90.00
_cell.angle_gamma   90.00
#
_symmetry.space_group_name_H-M   'P 1'
#
loop_
_entity.id
_entity.type
_entity.pdbx_description
1 polymer ?
#
loop_
_entity_poly.entity_id
_entity_poly.type
_entity_poly.pdbx_seq_one_letter_code
_entity_poly.pdbx_strand_id
1 'polypeptide(L)'
;MSDSSSVAEQPLEEFFARFASLSFSYKPTSSAHKNFANLCRVSGWAENSGERHEAHAGFHDALVQQFNAIYGTDGNDLAAWQNLCCVIGIKPVPDDIKECKKVVRDAHVNIIDLIEIVRTAK
;
A
#
# COMPACT_ATOMS: atom_id res chain seq x y z
N MET A 1 20.91 -4.11 -25.70
CA MET A 1 19.63 -4.84 -25.72
C MET A 1 19.50 -5.55 -24.39
N SER A 2 18.47 -5.19 -23.62
CA SER A 2 17.71 -6.01 -22.67
C SER A 2 16.92 -5.07 -21.76
N ASP A 3 15.63 -5.01 -22.10
CA ASP A 3 14.44 -4.66 -21.35
C ASP A 3 14.37 -3.45 -20.42
N SER A 4 13.63 -2.47 -20.92
CA SER A 4 12.59 -1.74 -20.19
C SER A 4 11.86 -2.62 -19.17
N SER A 5 12.34 -2.63 -17.93
CA SER A 5 11.47 -2.89 -16.78
C SER A 5 11.18 -1.56 -16.11
N SER A 6 9.90 -1.29 -15.85
CA SER A 6 9.41 -0.11 -15.15
C SER A 6 9.85 -0.16 -13.68
N VAL A 7 11.08 0.25 -13.40
CA VAL A 7 11.71 0.37 -12.05
C VAL A 7 11.02 1.45 -11.18
N ALA A 8 9.88 1.98 -11.60
CA ALA A 8 9.08 2.86 -10.76
C ALA A 8 8.23 2.03 -9.79
N GLU A 9 8.74 1.91 -8.56
CA GLU A 9 7.97 1.97 -7.32
C GLU A 9 7.23 0.70 -6.90
N GLN A 10 7.97 -0.24 -6.29
CA GLN A 10 7.39 -1.28 -5.44
C GLN A 10 7.95 -1.21 -3.99
N PRO A 11 7.67 -0.14 -3.20
CA PRO A 11 8.10 -0.06 -1.80
C PRO A 11 7.75 -1.30 -0.97
N LEU A 12 6.62 -1.95 -1.27
CA LEU A 12 6.23 -3.21 -0.63
C LEU A 12 7.18 -4.37 -0.99
N GLU A 13 7.58 -4.48 -2.25
CA GLU A 13 8.53 -5.52 -2.69
C GLU A 13 9.89 -5.33 -2.03
N GLU A 14 10.39 -4.10 -1.99
CA GLU A 14 11.63 -3.74 -1.31
C GLU A 14 11.59 -4.06 0.19
N PHE A 15 10.47 -3.73 0.85
CA PHE A 15 10.25 -4.09 2.25
C PHE A 15 10.34 -5.61 2.45
N PHE A 16 9.62 -6.38 1.64
CA PHE A 16 9.55 -7.85 1.77
C PHE A 16 10.88 -8.53 1.42
N ALA A 17 11.67 -7.97 0.50
CA ALA A 17 12.98 -8.50 0.11
C ALA A 17 13.97 -8.57 1.29
N ARG A 18 13.83 -7.67 2.28
CA ARG A 18 14.69 -7.64 3.49
C ARG A 18 14.59 -8.91 4.34
N PHE A 19 13.54 -9.70 4.18
CA PHE A 19 13.27 -10.89 4.98
C PHE A 19 13.58 -12.20 4.25
N ALA A 20 14.17 -12.15 3.05
CA ALA A 20 14.51 -13.35 2.27
C ALA A 20 15.38 -14.36 3.05
N SER A 21 16.22 -13.87 3.97
CA SER A 21 17.06 -14.70 4.85
C SER A 21 16.27 -15.55 5.86
N LEU A 22 15.00 -15.20 6.15
CA LEU A 22 14.12 -15.93 7.05
C LEU A 22 13.35 -17.07 6.35
N SER A 23 13.82 -17.52 5.18
CA SER A 23 13.07 -18.45 4.31
C SER A 23 11.69 -17.91 3.89
N PHE A 24 11.51 -16.59 3.97
CA PHE A 24 10.31 -15.91 3.49
C PHE A 24 10.39 -15.71 1.98
N SER A 25 9.27 -15.98 1.28
CA SER A 25 9.12 -15.70 -0.15
C SER A 25 7.96 -14.75 -0.36
N TYR A 26 8.24 -13.57 -0.92
CA TYR A 26 7.21 -12.63 -1.37
C TYR A 26 6.38 -13.23 -2.51
N LYS A 27 5.07 -13.04 -2.46
CA LYS A 27 4.12 -13.48 -3.48
C LYS A 27 3.37 -12.26 -4.04
N PRO A 28 3.79 -11.72 -5.18
CA PRO A 28 3.14 -10.56 -5.81
C PRO A 28 1.67 -10.80 -6.18
N THR A 29 1.24 -12.05 -6.33
CA THR A 29 -0.17 -12.40 -6.61
C THR A 29 -1.04 -12.43 -5.35
N SER A 30 -0.45 -12.38 -4.16
CA SER A 30 -1.17 -12.34 -2.88
C SER A 30 -1.33 -10.90 -2.37
N SER A 31 -2.34 -10.65 -1.54
CA SER A 31 -2.51 -9.36 -0.88
C SER A 31 -1.29 -8.99 -0.02
N ALA A 32 -1.06 -7.69 0.17
CA ALA A 32 0.04 -7.20 1.01
C ALA A 32 -0.11 -7.74 2.44
N HIS A 33 -1.34 -7.76 2.94
CA HIS A 33 -1.67 -8.34 4.25
C HIS A 33 -1.35 -9.83 4.35
N LYS A 34 -1.68 -10.64 3.31
CA LYS A 34 -1.36 -12.07 3.29
C LYS A 34 0.15 -12.32 3.29
N ASN A 35 0.91 -11.50 2.57
CA ASN A 35 2.38 -11.56 2.59
C ASN A 35 2.93 -11.23 3.98
N PHE A 36 2.43 -10.18 4.64
CA PHE A 36 2.85 -9.81 5.99
C PHE A 36 2.48 -10.87 7.04
N ALA A 37 1.26 -11.42 6.98
CA ALA A 37 0.86 -12.52 7.85
C ALA A 37 1.75 -13.76 7.67
N ASN A 38 2.13 -14.08 6.43
CA ASN A 38 3.07 -15.17 6.16
C ASN A 38 4.47 -14.87 6.72
N LEU A 39 4.95 -13.63 6.62
CA LEU A 39 6.23 -13.20 7.20
C LEU A 39 6.24 -13.45 8.72
N CYS A 40 5.23 -12.97 9.45
CA CYS A 40 5.11 -13.18 10.89
C CYS A 40 5.07 -14.68 11.26
N ARG A 41 4.48 -15.52 10.41
CA ARG A 41 4.43 -16.97 10.63
C ARG A 41 5.79 -17.64 10.47
N VAL A 42 6.57 -17.28 9.44
CA VAL A 42 7.87 -17.92 9.18
C VAL A 42 9.00 -17.36 10.04
N SER A 43 8.87 -16.14 10.54
CA SER A 43 9.88 -15.53 11.41
C SER A 43 9.92 -16.11 12.82
N GLY A 44 8.81 -16.69 13.30
CA GLY A 44 8.68 -17.21 14.66
C GLY A 44 8.61 -16.13 15.74
N TRP A 45 8.36 -14.86 15.36
CA TRP A 45 8.26 -13.76 16.31
C TRP A 45 7.06 -13.89 17.24
N ALA A 46 7.27 -13.64 18.55
CA ALA A 46 6.18 -13.55 19.50
C ALA A 46 5.26 -12.35 19.18
N GLU A 47 4.00 -12.43 19.58
CA GLU A 47 2.98 -11.44 19.23
C GLU A 47 3.33 -10.01 19.64
N ASN A 48 3.91 -9.85 20.83
CA ASN A 48 4.33 -8.55 21.37
C ASN A 48 5.85 -8.33 21.32
N SER A 49 6.56 -9.05 20.45
CA SER A 49 8.01 -8.89 20.29
C SER A 49 8.37 -7.55 19.64
N GLY A 50 9.54 -7.01 19.94
CA GLY A 50 10.03 -5.78 19.32
C GLY A 50 10.17 -5.93 17.80
N GLU A 51 10.60 -7.10 17.35
CA GLU A 51 10.78 -7.45 15.94
C GLU A 51 9.47 -7.41 15.16
N ARG A 52 8.38 -7.95 15.73
CA ARG A 52 7.07 -7.90 15.09
C ARG A 52 6.52 -6.47 15.03
N HIS A 53 6.75 -5.66 16.07
CA HIS A 53 6.36 -4.25 16.05
C HIS A 53 7.16 -3.44 15.01
N GLU A 54 8.47 -3.65 14.93
CA GLU A 54 9.34 -2.99 13.95
C GLU A 54 8.96 -3.40 12.51
N ALA A 55 8.75 -4.69 12.26
CA ALA A 55 8.30 -5.18 10.97
C ALA A 55 6.93 -4.60 10.60
N HIS A 56 6.01 -4.49 11.56
CA HIS A 56 4.70 -3.88 11.33
C HIS A 56 4.82 -2.38 10.99
N ALA A 57 5.69 -1.64 11.68
CA ALA A 57 5.96 -0.24 11.38
C ALA A 57 6.56 -0.07 9.97
N GLY A 58 7.55 -0.89 9.61
CA GLY A 58 8.14 -0.88 8.27
C GLY A 58 7.15 -1.29 7.17
N PHE A 59 6.26 -2.24 7.46
CA PHE A 59 5.20 -2.64 6.54
C PHE A 59 4.20 -1.49 6.30
N HIS A 60 3.80 -0.79 7.36
CA HIS A 60 2.93 0.38 7.26
C HIS A 60 3.59 1.51 6.47
N ASP A 61 4.88 1.78 6.71
CA ASP A 61 5.63 2.79 5.97
C ASP A 61 5.70 2.45 4.47
N ALA A 62 6.00 1.19 4.13
CA ALA A 62 5.99 0.72 2.74
C ALA A 62 4.61 0.84 2.07
N LEU A 63 3.51 0.61 2.81
CA LEU A 63 2.16 0.85 2.31
C LEU A 63 1.93 2.33 1.99
N VAL A 64 2.34 3.23 2.88
CA VAL A 64 2.21 4.69 2.66
C VAL A 64 3.05 5.13 1.46
N GLN A 65 4.29 4.65 1.34
CA GLN A 65 5.13 4.96 0.19
C GLN A 65 4.52 4.45 -1.12
N GLN A 66 3.98 3.22 -1.14
CA GLN A 66 3.31 2.66 -2.32
C GLN A 66 2.04 3.44 -2.67
N PHE A 67 1.27 3.88 -1.66
CA PHE A 67 0.10 4.73 -1.86
C PHE A 67 0.51 6.06 -2.50
N ASN A 68 1.55 6.71 -1.96
CA ASN A 68 2.06 7.98 -2.46
C ASN A 68 2.61 7.87 -3.90
N ALA A 69 3.21 6.74 -4.26
CA ALA A 69 3.62 6.43 -5.62
C ALA A 69 2.43 6.38 -6.59
N ILE A 70 1.29 5.84 -6.16
CA ILE A 70 0.09 5.68 -6.99
C ILE A 70 -0.73 6.97 -7.08
N TYR A 71 -0.92 7.66 -5.96
CA TYR A 71 -1.88 8.78 -5.84
C TYR A 71 -1.19 10.14 -5.70
N GLY A 72 0.14 10.19 -5.60
CA GLY A 72 0.91 11.40 -5.37
C GLY A 72 1.12 11.72 -3.89
N THR A 73 2.05 12.63 -3.63
CA THR A 73 2.43 13.10 -2.28
C THR A 73 1.83 14.48 -1.95
N ASP A 74 1.33 15.21 -2.95
CA ASP A 74 0.80 16.54 -2.74
C ASP A 74 -0.61 16.48 -2.15
N GLY A 75 -0.71 16.70 -0.85
CA GLY A 75 -1.98 16.78 -0.14
C GLY A 75 -2.88 17.92 -0.61
N ASN A 76 -2.41 18.85 -1.44
CA ASN A 76 -3.20 19.95 -2.01
C ASN A 76 -3.62 19.72 -3.48
N ASP A 77 -3.29 18.57 -4.07
CA ASP A 77 -3.69 18.24 -5.43
C ASP A 77 -5.14 17.75 -5.49
N LEU A 78 -6.04 18.62 -5.93
CA LEU A 78 -7.46 18.27 -6.11
C LEU A 78 -7.64 17.10 -7.08
N ALA A 79 -6.89 17.03 -8.17
CA ALA A 79 -7.04 15.96 -9.15
C ALA A 79 -6.66 14.59 -8.56
N ALA A 80 -5.62 14.55 -7.73
CA ALA A 80 -5.25 13.34 -6.97
C ALA A 80 -6.38 12.89 -6.04
N TRP A 81 -6.98 13.82 -5.28
CA TRP A 81 -8.09 13.51 -4.38
C TRP A 81 -9.36 13.09 -5.12
N GLN A 82 -9.65 13.70 -6.27
CA GLN A 82 -10.78 13.33 -7.12
C GLN A 82 -10.59 11.94 -7.74
N ASN A 83 -9.37 11.63 -8.19
CA ASN A 83 -9.02 10.29 -8.66
C ASN A 83 -9.22 9.25 -7.55
N LEU A 84 -8.78 9.56 -6.32
CA LEU A 84 -9.00 8.69 -5.17
C LEU A 84 -10.50 8.47 -4.89
N CYS A 85 -11.31 9.52 -4.96
CA CYS A 85 -12.77 9.42 -4.84
C CYS A 85 -13.36 8.50 -5.93
N CYS A 86 -12.89 8.60 -7.17
CA CYS A 86 -13.31 7.72 -8.26
C CYS A 86 -12.96 6.25 -7.99
N VAL A 87 -11.73 5.97 -7.53
CA VAL A 87 -11.28 4.60 -7.22
C VAL A 87 -12.10 3.98 -6.09
N ILE A 88 -12.46 4.78 -5.08
CA ILE A 88 -13.32 4.35 -3.96
C ILE A 88 -14.79 4.18 -4.41
N GLY A 89 -15.17 4.75 -5.55
CA GLY A 89 -16.54 4.70 -6.07
C GLY A 89 -17.46 5.80 -5.52
N ILE A 90 -16.90 6.89 -4.99
CA ILE A 90 -17.66 8.04 -4.49
C ILE A 90 -18.25 8.81 -5.68
N LYS A 91 -19.59 8.96 -5.68
CA LYS A 91 -20.33 9.71 -6.71
C LYS A 91 -21.45 10.55 -6.06
N PRO A 92 -21.62 11.83 -6.44
CA PRO A 92 -20.75 12.59 -7.34
C PRO A 92 -19.37 12.85 -6.74
N VAL A 93 -18.35 12.99 -7.60
CA VAL A 93 -16.99 13.35 -7.16
C VAL A 93 -17.00 14.83 -6.75
N PRO A 94 -16.56 15.20 -5.54
CA PRO A 94 -16.55 16.59 -5.12
C PRO A 94 -15.58 17.44 -5.97
N ASP A 95 -15.89 18.73 -6.11
CA ASP A 95 -15.06 19.73 -6.80
C ASP A 95 -14.17 20.53 -5.84
N ASP A 96 -14.32 20.33 -4.54
CA ASP A 96 -13.48 20.91 -3.49
C ASP A 96 -12.59 19.86 -2.79
N ILE A 97 -11.36 20.27 -2.49
CA ILE A 97 -10.37 19.38 -1.88
C ILE A 97 -10.71 19.00 -0.44
N LYS A 98 -11.33 19.91 0.33
CA LYS A 98 -11.71 19.62 1.71
C LYS A 98 -12.86 18.62 1.72
N GLU A 99 -13.79 18.76 0.77
CA GLU A 99 -14.86 17.78 0.58
C GLU A 99 -14.31 16.42 0.16
N CYS A 100 -13.40 16.35 -0.82
CA CYS A 100 -12.75 15.09 -1.21
C CYS A 100 -12.05 14.42 -0.01
N LYS A 101 -11.26 15.17 0.77
CA LYS A 101 -10.59 14.66 1.98
C LYS A 101 -11.59 14.14 3.01
N LYS A 102 -12.72 14.83 3.17
CA LYS A 102 -13.77 14.44 4.11
C LYS A 102 -14.43 13.13 3.68
N VAL A 103 -14.89 13.03 2.44
CA VAL A 103 -15.60 11.82 1.97
C VAL A 103 -14.69 10.60 1.93
N VAL A 104 -13.40 10.76 1.59
CA VAL A 104 -12.41 9.67 1.65
C VAL A 104 -12.21 9.19 3.10
N ARG A 105 -12.12 10.13 4.05
CA ARG A 105 -12.01 9.79 5.48
C ARG A 105 -13.27 9.07 5.99
N ASP A 106 -14.44 9.57 5.63
CA ASP A 106 -15.73 9.02 6.06
C ASP A 106 -16.00 7.63 5.45
N ALA A 107 -15.40 7.32 4.30
CA ALA A 107 -15.47 6.00 3.69
C ALA A 107 -14.67 4.92 4.45
N HIS A 108 -13.87 5.30 5.47
CA HIS A 108 -13.08 4.38 6.31
C HIS A 108 -12.25 3.37 5.49
N VAL A 109 -11.73 3.80 4.34
CA VAL A 109 -11.09 2.90 3.39
C VAL A 109 -9.76 2.40 3.94
N ASN A 110 -9.52 1.09 3.84
CA ASN A 110 -8.24 0.50 4.18
C ASN A 110 -7.21 0.82 3.09
N ILE A 111 -6.05 1.37 3.48
CA ILE A 111 -4.95 1.70 2.55
C ILE A 111 -4.50 0.49 1.72
N ILE A 112 -4.59 -0.72 2.28
CA ILE A 112 -4.27 -1.97 1.58
C ILE A 112 -5.22 -2.19 0.41
N ASP A 113 -6.53 -1.97 0.61
CA ASP A 113 -7.53 -2.16 -0.43
C ASP A 113 -7.33 -1.18 -1.58
N LEU A 114 -6.96 0.08 -1.28
CA LEU A 114 -6.67 1.10 -2.29
C LEU A 114 -5.47 0.77 -3.17
N ILE A 115 -4.43 0.18 -2.60
CA ILE A 115 -3.25 -0.27 -3.33
C ILE A 115 -3.58 -1.51 -4.17
N GLU A 116 -4.39 -2.42 -3.63
CA GLU A 116 -4.74 -3.68 -4.30
C GLU A 116 -5.69 -3.49 -5.48
N ILE A 117 -6.67 -2.58 -5.40
CA ILE A 117 -7.58 -2.27 -6.51
C ILE A 117 -6.80 -1.94 -7.78
N VAL A 118 -5.81 -1.03 -7.68
CA VAL A 118 -4.99 -0.60 -8.82
C VAL A 118 -4.12 -1.74 -9.35
N ARG A 119 -3.62 -2.61 -8.48
CA ARG A 119 -2.81 -3.77 -8.87
C ARG A 119 -3.63 -4.86 -9.57
N THR A 120 -4.88 -5.08 -9.16
CA THR A 120 -5.79 -6.09 -9.76
C THR A 120 -6.50 -5.60 -11.02
N ALA A 121 -6.53 -4.28 -11.26
CA ALA A 121 -7.13 -3.69 -12.46
C ALA A 121 -6.19 -3.72 -13.69
N LYS A 122 -4.96 -4.24 -13.53
CA LYS A 122 -3.98 -4.45 -14.62
C LYS A 122 -4.08 -5.85 -15.21
#